data_AF-A0A1Q2H0I0-F1
#
_entry.id   AF-A0A1Q2H0I0-F1
#
_cell.length_a   1.000
_cell.length_b   1.000
_cell.length_c   1.000
_cell.angle_alpha   90.00
_cell.angle_beta   90.00
_cell.angle_gamma   90.00
#
_symmetry.space_group_name_H-M   'P 1'
#
loop_
_entity.id
_entity.type
_entity.pdbx_description
1 polymer ?
#
loop_
_entity_poly.entity_id
_entity_poly.type
_entity_poly.pdbx_seq_one_letter_code
_entity_poly.pdbx_strand_id
1 'polypeptide(L)'
;MSTLGQQLKQLRNNKKLSQPEFAEQVGIEQSYSSKLENDKSIPSNDIFRSLLLALDMSIDEFMKPLAASHDKARLIQITDVEQWLKKQAVNTSAKQRTLIYLVMFLISFGCALFYVGHKNYVFNERFYEYRSIGIIKADEPLNVFNHWKNYIIDPSAEKRAEKLKEMLARRVELFKLMDEYIGELFVEEVTGGKRVYTTDAIPRFISHAGNSWLEFIGLFAVVFGLALALFEPKLTRHP
;
A
#
# COMPACT_ATOMS: atom_id res chain seq x y z
N MET A 1 -38.27 -9.86 19.01
CA MET A 1 -37.87 -10.37 17.69
C MET A 1 -39.14 -10.47 16.86
N SER A 2 -39.17 -9.84 15.68
CA SER A 2 -40.36 -9.80 14.82
C SER A 2 -40.41 -11.05 13.93
N THR A 3 -41.59 -11.63 13.78
CA THR A 3 -41.89 -12.69 12.78
C THR A 3 -42.44 -12.06 11.51
N LEU A 4 -42.51 -12.81 10.40
CA LEU A 4 -43.12 -12.32 9.15
C LEU A 4 -44.55 -11.82 9.39
N GLY A 5 -45.36 -12.58 10.13
CA GLY A 5 -46.75 -12.23 10.39
C GLY A 5 -46.87 -10.94 11.21
N GLN A 6 -46.02 -10.77 12.22
CA GLN A 6 -45.98 -9.54 13.02
C GLN A 6 -45.55 -8.32 12.20
N GLN A 7 -44.52 -8.45 11.36
CA GLN A 7 -44.10 -7.37 10.49
C GLN A 7 -45.19 -7.03 9.47
N LEU A 8 -45.83 -8.03 8.87
CA LEU A 8 -46.90 -7.83 7.91
C LEU A 8 -48.07 -7.04 8.53
N LYS A 9 -48.47 -7.45 9.74
CA LYS A 9 -49.49 -6.76 10.53
C LYS A 9 -49.10 -5.31 10.85
N GLN A 10 -47.83 -5.09 11.23
CA GLN A 10 -47.31 -3.76 11.52
C GLN A 10 -47.31 -2.86 10.27
N LEU A 11 -46.83 -3.37 9.14
CA LEU A 11 -46.78 -2.64 7.87
C LEU A 11 -48.18 -2.30 7.35
N ARG A 12 -49.13 -3.24 7.45
CA ARG A 12 -50.55 -2.98 7.14
C ARG A 12 -51.12 -1.86 8.00
N ASN A 13 -50.89 -1.92 9.31
CA ASN A 13 -51.36 -0.88 10.24
C ASN A 13 -50.71 0.48 9.95
N ASN A 14 -49.44 0.52 9.56
CA ASN A 14 -48.76 1.77 9.16
C ASN A 14 -49.39 2.39 7.91
N LYS A 15 -49.90 1.57 6.99
CA LYS A 15 -50.70 2.02 5.84
C LYS A 15 -52.16 2.33 6.18
N LYS A 16 -52.58 2.17 7.44
CA LYS A 16 -53.96 2.36 7.93
C LYS A 16 -55.00 1.51 7.20
N LEU A 17 -54.59 0.34 6.69
CA LEU A 17 -55.48 -0.59 6.01
C LEU A 17 -56.11 -1.57 7.00
N SER A 18 -57.40 -1.85 6.84
CA SER A 18 -58.04 -2.98 7.52
C SER A 18 -57.57 -4.32 6.92
N GLN A 19 -57.74 -5.41 7.67
CA GLN A 19 -57.34 -6.73 7.19
C GLN A 19 -58.08 -7.16 5.90
N PRO A 20 -59.40 -6.92 5.74
CA PRO A 20 -60.10 -7.20 4.47
C PRO A 20 -59.58 -6.36 3.30
N GLU A 21 -59.41 -5.04 3.49
CA GLU A 21 -58.92 -4.14 2.43
C GLU A 21 -57.52 -4.53 1.95
N PHE A 22 -56.63 -4.91 2.89
CA PHE A 22 -55.30 -5.36 2.52
C PHE A 22 -55.32 -6.73 1.81
N ALA A 23 -56.18 -7.65 2.25
CA ALA A 23 -56.36 -8.94 1.59
C ALA A 23 -56.86 -8.77 0.14
N GLU A 24 -57.80 -7.86 -0.08
CA GLU A 24 -58.30 -7.48 -1.41
C GLU A 24 -57.19 -6.86 -2.27
N GLN A 25 -56.40 -5.93 -1.73
CA GLN A 25 -55.29 -5.30 -2.44
C GLN A 25 -54.20 -6.29 -2.85
N VAL A 26 -53.96 -7.34 -2.05
CA VAL A 26 -53.01 -8.41 -2.33
C VAL A 26 -53.61 -9.47 -3.27
N GLY A 27 -54.94 -9.52 -3.41
CA GLY A 27 -55.64 -10.53 -4.20
C GLY A 27 -55.78 -11.88 -3.50
N ILE A 28 -55.96 -11.90 -2.17
CA ILE A 28 -56.12 -13.12 -1.37
C ILE A 28 -57.36 -13.06 -0.48
N GLU A 29 -57.81 -14.23 -0.04
CA GLU A 29 -58.87 -14.34 0.96
C GLU A 29 -58.45 -13.73 2.32
N GLN A 30 -59.37 -13.00 2.97
CA GLN A 30 -59.13 -12.44 4.31
C GLN A 30 -58.69 -13.52 5.31
N SER A 31 -59.29 -14.70 5.24
CA SER A 31 -58.95 -15.84 6.09
C SER A 31 -57.51 -16.32 5.88
N TYR A 32 -56.98 -16.21 4.66
CA TYR A 32 -55.57 -16.52 4.35
C TYR A 32 -54.65 -15.40 4.84
N SER A 33 -55.01 -14.14 4.65
CA SER A 33 -54.28 -13.00 5.24
C SER A 33 -54.15 -13.12 6.76
N SER A 34 -55.22 -13.56 7.44
CA SER A 34 -55.19 -13.81 8.89
C SER A 34 -54.25 -14.95 9.27
N LYS A 35 -54.16 -16.02 8.46
CA LYS A 35 -53.19 -17.11 8.69
C LYS A 35 -51.75 -16.63 8.51
N LEU A 36 -51.49 -15.76 7.54
CA LEU A 36 -50.18 -15.15 7.31
C LEU A 36 -49.76 -14.24 8.47
N GLU A 37 -50.63 -13.32 8.91
CA GLU A 37 -50.34 -12.39 10.02
C GLU A 37 -50.14 -13.09 11.38
N ASN A 38 -50.69 -14.29 11.54
CA ASN A 38 -50.56 -15.10 12.75
C ASN A 38 -49.50 -16.21 12.63
N ASP A 39 -48.61 -16.14 11.63
CA ASP A 39 -47.52 -17.10 11.39
C ASP A 39 -47.98 -18.55 11.18
N LYS A 40 -49.25 -18.79 10.85
CA LYS A 40 -49.85 -20.12 10.62
C LYS A 40 -49.65 -20.63 9.19
N SER A 41 -49.24 -19.78 8.26
CA SER A 41 -48.93 -20.14 6.88
C SER A 41 -47.75 -19.32 6.35
N ILE A 42 -47.12 -19.83 5.29
CA ILE A 42 -46.07 -19.13 4.53
C ILE A 42 -46.68 -18.80 3.15
N PRO A 43 -46.48 -17.58 2.62
CA PRO A 43 -46.98 -17.23 1.30
C PRO A 43 -46.21 -17.98 0.21
N SER A 44 -46.87 -18.29 -0.91
CA SER A 44 -46.14 -18.70 -2.12
C SER A 44 -45.34 -17.50 -2.69
N ASN A 45 -44.43 -17.76 -3.63
CA ASN A 45 -43.61 -16.69 -4.21
C ASN A 45 -44.46 -15.59 -4.87
N ASP A 46 -45.55 -15.95 -5.55
CA ASP A 46 -46.42 -14.99 -6.23
C ASP A 46 -47.24 -14.16 -5.23
N ILE A 47 -47.71 -14.77 -4.15
CA ILE A 47 -48.37 -14.04 -3.06
C ILE A 47 -47.36 -13.12 -2.36
N PHE A 48 -46.12 -13.59 -2.14
CA PHE A 48 -45.08 -12.75 -1.56
C PHE A 48 -44.78 -11.52 -2.41
N ARG A 49 -44.68 -11.66 -3.73
CA ARG A 49 -44.56 -10.51 -4.65
C ARG A 49 -45.76 -9.58 -4.58
N SER A 50 -46.97 -10.13 -4.52
CA SER A 50 -48.21 -9.34 -4.40
C SER A 50 -48.27 -8.57 -3.07
N LEU A 51 -47.78 -9.17 -1.98
CA LEU A 51 -47.61 -8.50 -0.69
C LEU A 51 -46.63 -7.33 -0.80
N LEU A 52 -45.47 -7.52 -1.41
CA LEU A 52 -44.48 -6.45 -1.61
C LEU A 52 -45.05 -5.30 -2.47
N LEU A 53 -45.82 -5.61 -3.51
CA LEU A 53 -46.49 -4.61 -4.35
C LEU A 53 -47.57 -3.83 -3.58
N ALA A 54 -48.44 -4.52 -2.83
CA ALA A 54 -49.46 -3.85 -2.00
C ALA A 54 -48.80 -2.96 -0.92
N LEU A 55 -47.65 -3.39 -0.41
CA LEU A 55 -46.85 -2.65 0.56
C LEU A 55 -45.98 -1.56 -0.07
N ASP A 56 -45.88 -1.48 -1.40
CA ASP A 56 -45.00 -0.57 -2.14
C ASP A 56 -43.56 -0.58 -1.60
N MET A 57 -42.99 -1.77 -1.50
CA MET A 57 -41.71 -1.99 -0.82
C MET A 57 -40.83 -2.99 -1.56
N SER A 58 -39.53 -2.76 -1.51
CA SER A 58 -38.55 -3.72 -2.02
C SER A 58 -38.37 -4.93 -1.08
N ILE A 59 -37.88 -6.04 -1.64
CA ILE A 59 -37.50 -7.21 -0.84
C ILE A 59 -36.40 -6.88 0.19
N ASP A 60 -35.47 -5.98 -0.15
CA ASP A 60 -34.41 -5.53 0.75
C ASP A 60 -34.97 -4.82 1.99
N GLU A 61 -35.91 -3.89 1.80
CA GLU A 61 -36.56 -3.16 2.89
C GLU A 61 -37.43 -4.08 3.75
N PHE A 62 -38.16 -4.99 3.11
CA PHE A 62 -38.99 -5.95 3.83
C PHE A 62 -38.14 -6.92 4.65
N MET A 63 -37.02 -7.41 4.12
CA MET A 63 -36.19 -8.42 4.79
C MET A 63 -35.25 -7.85 5.86
N LYS A 64 -34.94 -6.54 5.86
CA LYS A 64 -34.08 -5.89 6.88
C LYS A 64 -34.39 -6.30 8.33
N PRO A 65 -35.62 -6.14 8.86
CA PRO A 65 -35.94 -6.51 10.23
C PRO A 65 -36.02 -8.03 10.47
N LEU A 66 -36.16 -8.84 9.40
CA LEU A 66 -36.27 -10.31 9.47
C LEU A 66 -34.93 -11.02 9.29
N ALA A 67 -33.91 -10.35 8.77
CA ALA A 67 -32.60 -10.93 8.45
C ALA A 67 -31.91 -11.56 9.67
N ALA A 68 -32.14 -11.00 10.86
CA ALA A 68 -31.63 -11.48 12.15
C ALA A 68 -32.66 -12.27 12.98
N SER A 69 -33.86 -12.52 12.42
CA SER A 69 -34.93 -13.25 13.11
C SER A 69 -34.75 -14.77 12.96
N HIS A 70 -35.30 -15.52 13.92
CA HIS A 70 -35.38 -16.99 13.84
C HIS A 70 -36.30 -17.48 12.72
N ASP A 71 -37.10 -16.59 12.12
CA ASP A 71 -38.05 -16.90 11.06
C ASP A 71 -37.38 -17.08 9.69
N LYS A 72 -36.10 -16.70 9.57
CA LYS A 72 -35.28 -16.84 8.35
C LYS A 72 -35.35 -18.24 7.73
N ALA A 73 -35.38 -19.29 8.56
CA ALA A 73 -35.46 -20.68 8.09
C ALA A 73 -36.79 -21.01 7.38
N ARG A 74 -37.90 -20.40 7.82
CA ARG A 74 -39.21 -20.54 7.17
C ARG A 74 -39.27 -19.75 5.87
N LEU A 75 -38.69 -18.55 5.87
CA LEU A 75 -38.70 -17.64 4.71
C LEU A 75 -37.87 -18.12 3.54
N ILE A 76 -36.84 -18.96 3.77
CA ILE A 76 -36.05 -19.61 2.72
C ILE A 76 -36.92 -20.43 1.75
N GLN A 77 -38.12 -20.86 2.16
CA GLN A 77 -39.04 -21.59 1.27
C GLN A 77 -39.60 -20.72 0.13
N ILE A 78 -39.52 -19.39 0.26
CA ILE A 78 -39.92 -18.44 -0.77
C ILE A 78 -38.75 -18.23 -1.73
N THR A 79 -38.95 -18.53 -3.01
CA THR A 79 -37.88 -18.52 -4.03
C THR A 79 -37.15 -17.18 -4.14
N ASP A 80 -37.87 -16.05 -4.15
CA ASP A 80 -37.24 -14.73 -4.25
C ASP A 80 -36.41 -14.40 -2.99
N VAL A 81 -36.86 -14.84 -1.81
CA VAL A 81 -36.12 -14.67 -0.55
C VAL A 81 -34.86 -15.54 -0.54
N GLU A 82 -34.97 -16.79 -1.01
CA GLU A 82 -33.82 -17.68 -1.17
C GLU A 82 -32.76 -17.06 -2.09
N GLN A 83 -33.18 -16.53 -3.25
CA GLN A 83 -32.29 -15.88 -4.22
C GLN A 83 -31.66 -14.61 -3.62
N TRP A 84 -32.43 -13.81 -2.91
CA TRP A 84 -31.93 -12.61 -2.22
C TRP A 84 -30.87 -12.96 -1.17
N LEU A 85 -31.11 -13.98 -0.34
CA LEU A 85 -30.15 -14.47 0.65
C LEU A 85 -28.87 -15.00 -0.01
N LYS A 86 -29.01 -15.77 -1.10
CA LYS A 86 -27.87 -16.25 -1.89
C LYS A 86 -27.04 -15.08 -2.44
N LYS A 87 -27.69 -14.06 -3.00
CA LYS A 87 -27.03 -12.85 -3.53
C LYS A 87 -26.27 -12.11 -2.42
N GLN A 88 -26.85 -11.99 -1.23
CA GLN A 88 -26.20 -11.34 -0.09
C GLN A 88 -24.98 -12.14 0.41
N ALA A 89 -25.09 -13.47 0.47
CA ALA A 89 -23.97 -14.35 0.83
C ALA A 89 -22.81 -14.25 -0.17
N VAL A 90 -23.09 -14.26 -1.48
CA VAL A 90 -22.08 -14.13 -2.55
C VAL A 90 -21.36 -12.78 -2.47
N ASN A 91 -22.09 -11.69 -2.26
CA ASN A 91 -21.50 -10.35 -2.12
C ASN A 91 -20.59 -10.25 -0.89
N THR A 92 -20.96 -10.89 0.22
CA THR A 92 -20.09 -10.96 1.40
C THR A 92 -18.84 -11.79 1.13
N SER A 93 -18.96 -12.94 0.45
CA SER A 93 -17.81 -13.76 0.05
C SER A 93 -16.86 -13.06 -0.94
N ALA A 94 -17.39 -12.26 -1.87
CA ALA A 94 -16.56 -11.50 -2.83
C ALA A 94 -15.75 -10.41 -2.13
N LYS A 95 -16.35 -9.68 -1.18
CA LYS A 95 -15.65 -8.70 -0.33
C LYS A 95 -14.55 -9.38 0.50
N GLN A 96 -14.85 -10.55 1.04
CA GLN A 96 -13.90 -11.34 1.83
C GLN A 96 -12.70 -11.79 1.01
N ARG A 97 -12.92 -12.31 -0.21
CA ARG A 97 -11.83 -12.66 -1.14
C ARG A 97 -10.97 -11.44 -1.51
N THR A 98 -11.61 -10.32 -1.80
CA THR A 98 -10.91 -9.06 -2.14
C THR A 98 -10.02 -8.60 -0.99
N LEU A 99 -10.51 -8.69 0.25
CA LEU A 99 -9.74 -8.36 1.46
C LEU A 99 -8.53 -9.30 1.64
N ILE A 100 -8.70 -10.60 1.41
CA ILE A 100 -7.60 -11.58 1.46
C ILE A 100 -6.53 -11.28 0.39
N TYR A 101 -6.93 -10.97 -0.84
CA TYR A 101 -5.98 -10.56 -1.89
C TYR A 101 -5.22 -9.29 -1.52
N LEU A 102 -5.88 -8.30 -0.91
CA LEU A 102 -5.23 -7.08 -0.42
C LEU A 102 -4.19 -7.38 0.66
N VAL A 103 -4.51 -8.26 1.62
CA VAL A 103 -3.57 -8.69 2.67
C VAL A 103 -2.35 -9.37 2.08
N MET A 104 -2.54 -10.33 1.16
CA MET A 104 -1.42 -11.01 0.50
C MET A 104 -0.54 -10.03 -0.27
N PHE A 105 -1.15 -9.07 -0.97
CA PHE A 105 -0.42 -8.02 -1.67
C PHE A 105 0.40 -7.16 -0.72
N LEU A 106 -0.19 -6.66 0.38
CA LEU A 106 0.51 -5.82 1.36
C LEU A 106 1.71 -6.53 1.99
N ILE A 107 1.56 -7.80 2.34
CA ILE A 107 2.65 -8.58 2.92
C ILE A 107 3.76 -8.81 1.89
N SER A 108 3.41 -9.29 0.68
CA SER A 108 4.41 -9.57 -0.36
C SER A 108 5.14 -8.31 -0.81
N PHE A 109 4.40 -7.23 -1.06
CA PHE A 109 4.96 -5.95 -1.48
C PHE A 109 5.77 -5.30 -0.36
N GLY A 110 5.32 -5.39 0.89
CA GLY A 110 6.04 -4.89 2.05
C GLY A 110 7.38 -5.59 2.27
N CYS A 111 7.42 -6.92 2.17
CA CYS A 111 8.67 -7.69 2.23
C CYS A 111 9.65 -7.30 1.11
N ALA A 112 9.16 -7.09 -0.11
CA ALA A 112 9.98 -6.66 -1.23
C ALA A 112 10.59 -5.27 -1.01
N LEU A 113 9.78 -4.28 -0.58
CA LEU A 113 10.26 -2.94 -0.26
C LEU A 113 11.28 -2.94 0.86
N PHE A 114 11.03 -3.70 1.93
CA PHE A 114 11.96 -3.83 3.04
C PHE A 114 13.31 -4.38 2.56
N TYR A 115 13.28 -5.45 1.77
CA TYR A 115 14.50 -6.07 1.26
C TYR A 115 15.30 -5.11 0.35
N VAL A 116 14.61 -4.39 -0.53
CA VAL A 116 15.22 -3.41 -1.43
C VAL A 116 15.84 -2.23 -0.67
N GLY A 117 15.15 -1.71 0.35
CA GLY A 117 15.68 -0.68 1.24
C GLY A 117 16.91 -1.17 2.00
N HIS A 118 16.83 -2.36 2.60
CA HIS A 118 17.92 -2.91 3.43
C HIS A 118 19.18 -3.27 2.64
N LYS A 119 19.03 -3.63 1.37
CA LYS A 119 20.16 -3.89 0.48
C LYS A 119 20.70 -2.63 -0.20
N ASN A 120 20.10 -1.46 0.04
CA ASN A 120 20.48 -0.20 -0.59
C ASN A 120 20.48 -0.30 -2.13
N TYR A 121 19.56 -1.09 -2.70
CA TYR A 121 19.54 -1.33 -4.15
C TYR A 121 19.03 -0.13 -4.96
N VAL A 122 18.21 0.73 -4.37
CA VAL A 122 17.65 1.91 -5.05
C VAL A 122 18.59 3.10 -4.90
N PHE A 123 19.09 3.34 -3.68
CA PHE A 123 20.03 4.43 -3.42
C PHE A 123 21.35 3.85 -2.97
N ASN A 124 22.38 4.00 -3.80
CA ASN A 124 23.73 3.57 -3.44
C ASN A 124 24.24 4.43 -2.28
N GLU A 125 24.75 3.77 -1.24
CA GLU A 125 25.36 4.43 -0.07
C GLU A 125 26.87 4.30 -0.08
N ARG A 126 27.44 3.56 -1.03
CA ARG A 126 28.86 3.29 -1.14
C ARG A 126 29.46 4.17 -2.22
N PHE A 127 30.31 5.11 -1.79
CA PHE A 127 31.02 6.02 -2.69
C PHE A 127 32.53 5.94 -2.47
N TYR A 128 33.28 6.20 -3.53
CA TYR A 128 34.72 6.37 -3.50
C TYR A 128 35.03 7.86 -3.59
N GLU A 129 35.77 8.36 -2.61
CA GLU A 129 36.26 9.74 -2.64
C GLU A 129 37.59 9.80 -3.38
N TYR A 130 37.60 10.58 -4.45
CA TYR A 130 38.79 10.90 -5.22
C TYR A 130 39.17 12.34 -4.96
N ARG A 131 40.42 12.54 -4.55
CA ARG A 131 40.99 13.85 -4.26
C ARG A 131 42.02 14.21 -5.31
N SER A 132 41.95 15.44 -5.79
CA SER A 132 42.94 16.03 -6.68
C SER A 132 43.54 17.27 -6.02
N ILE A 133 44.87 17.34 -5.96
CA ILE A 133 45.59 18.40 -5.21
C ILE A 133 45.59 19.74 -5.98
N GLY A 134 45.61 19.70 -7.30
CA GLY A 134 45.66 20.90 -8.14
C GLY A 134 45.82 20.57 -9.63
N ILE A 135 46.00 21.62 -10.43
CA ILE A 135 46.22 21.51 -11.88
C ILE A 135 47.71 21.29 -12.14
N ILE A 136 48.02 20.21 -12.85
CA ILE A 136 49.34 19.84 -13.33
C ILE A 136 49.50 20.37 -14.75
N LYS A 137 50.57 21.12 -15.00
CA LYS A 137 50.84 21.67 -16.34
C LYS A 137 51.29 20.55 -17.30
N ALA A 138 51.20 20.78 -18.60
CA ALA A 138 51.50 19.77 -19.61
C ALA A 138 52.97 19.29 -19.60
N ASP A 139 53.88 20.12 -19.08
CA ASP A 139 55.32 19.87 -18.96
C ASP A 139 55.74 19.26 -17.60
N GLU A 140 54.78 18.98 -16.71
CA GLU A 140 55.05 18.49 -15.36
C GLU A 140 54.67 17.01 -15.18
N PRO A 141 55.39 16.27 -14.31
CA PRO A 141 55.04 14.89 -14.00
C PRO A 141 53.74 14.81 -13.18
N LEU A 142 52.97 13.73 -13.36
CA LEU A 142 51.65 13.54 -12.74
C LEU A 142 51.66 13.53 -11.20
N ASN A 143 52.81 13.25 -10.60
CA ASN A 143 53.02 13.22 -9.15
C ASN A 143 53.71 14.49 -8.62
N VAL A 144 53.79 15.58 -9.39
CA VAL A 144 54.50 16.83 -9.05
C VAL A 144 54.12 17.33 -7.65
N PHE A 145 52.84 17.32 -7.28
CA PHE A 145 52.41 17.82 -5.98
C PHE A 145 52.91 16.99 -4.78
N ASN A 146 53.17 15.70 -4.98
CA ASN A 146 53.62 14.79 -3.92
C ASN A 146 55.16 14.64 -3.92
N HIS A 147 55.79 14.72 -5.08
CA HIS A 147 57.20 14.42 -5.29
C HIS A 147 58.01 15.59 -5.88
N TRP A 148 57.52 16.83 -5.81
CA TRP A 148 58.20 18.01 -6.38
C TRP A 148 59.67 18.15 -5.99
N LYS A 149 60.03 17.75 -4.76
CA LYS A 149 61.41 17.81 -4.24
C LYS A 149 62.39 17.01 -5.09
N ASN A 150 61.91 15.93 -5.73
CA ASN A 150 62.74 15.05 -6.56
C ASN A 150 63.01 15.65 -7.95
N TYR A 151 62.31 16.72 -8.32
CA TYR A 151 62.40 17.35 -9.63
C TYR A 151 63.14 18.71 -9.60
N ILE A 152 63.73 19.06 -8.46
CA ILE A 152 64.54 20.29 -8.33
C ILE A 152 65.99 19.98 -8.72
N ILE A 153 66.52 20.70 -9.70
CA ILE A 153 67.89 20.56 -10.21
C ILE A 153 68.92 21.14 -9.21
N ASP A 154 68.63 22.30 -8.62
CA ASP A 154 69.46 22.92 -7.57
C ASP A 154 68.87 22.64 -6.18
N PRO A 155 69.50 21.77 -5.37
CA PRO A 155 68.98 21.39 -4.06
C PRO A 155 69.19 22.46 -2.98
N SER A 156 69.53 23.70 -3.32
CA SER A 156 69.67 24.81 -2.37
C SER A 156 68.40 25.03 -1.53
N ALA A 157 68.59 25.46 -0.27
CA ALA A 157 67.47 25.68 0.66
C ALA A 157 66.49 26.76 0.16
N GLU A 158 67.02 27.77 -0.53
CA GLU A 158 66.25 28.88 -1.09
C GLU A 158 65.35 28.41 -2.25
N LYS A 159 65.88 27.66 -3.22
CA LYS A 159 65.09 27.10 -4.34
C LYS A 159 64.01 26.14 -3.87
N ARG A 160 64.27 25.34 -2.84
CA ARG A 160 63.24 24.49 -2.22
C ARG A 160 62.12 25.32 -1.60
N ALA A 161 62.44 26.43 -0.93
CA ALA A 161 61.45 27.29 -0.32
C ALA A 161 60.59 28.01 -1.36
N GLU A 162 61.19 28.47 -2.47
CA GLU A 162 60.47 29.04 -3.62
C GLU A 162 59.50 28.02 -4.24
N LYS A 163 59.98 26.81 -4.55
CA LYS A 163 59.13 25.77 -5.15
C LYS A 163 58.01 25.34 -4.20
N LEU A 164 58.28 25.26 -2.90
CA LEU A 164 57.24 24.99 -1.89
C LEU A 164 56.15 26.06 -1.91
N LYS A 165 56.52 27.36 -1.94
CA LYS A 165 55.56 28.46 -2.04
C LYS A 165 54.72 28.35 -3.31
N GLU A 166 55.33 28.01 -4.45
CA GLU A 166 54.63 27.78 -5.71
C GLU A 166 53.63 26.62 -5.61
N MET A 167 54.04 25.47 -5.08
CA MET A 167 53.18 24.29 -4.92
C MET A 167 52.02 24.56 -3.97
N LEU A 168 52.26 25.31 -2.89
CA LEU A 168 51.20 25.73 -1.96
C LEU A 168 50.23 26.71 -2.62
N ALA A 169 50.73 27.69 -3.38
CA ALA A 169 49.89 28.66 -4.09
C ALA A 169 49.02 28.01 -5.18
N ARG A 170 49.50 26.92 -5.79
CA ARG A 170 48.78 26.18 -6.84
C ARG A 170 47.85 25.08 -6.29
N ARG A 171 47.81 24.88 -4.97
CA ARG A 171 47.02 23.84 -4.34
C ARG A 171 45.55 24.26 -4.28
N VAL A 172 44.78 23.78 -5.24
CA VAL A 172 43.32 23.95 -5.30
C VAL A 172 42.70 22.58 -5.25
N GLU A 173 42.41 22.11 -4.05
CA GLU A 173 41.91 20.75 -3.84
C GLU A 173 40.49 20.60 -4.37
N LEU A 174 40.26 19.52 -5.12
CA LEU A 174 38.92 19.13 -5.57
C LEU A 174 38.65 17.69 -5.17
N PHE A 175 37.44 17.46 -4.71
CA PHE A 175 36.93 16.16 -4.31
C PHE A 175 35.85 15.73 -5.28
N LYS A 176 35.89 14.47 -5.72
CA LYS A 176 34.85 13.83 -6.51
C LYS A 176 34.38 12.57 -5.78
N LEU A 177 33.07 12.43 -5.65
CA LEU A 177 32.43 11.21 -5.14
C LEU A 177 31.99 10.39 -6.34
N MET A 178 32.48 9.17 -6.44
CA MET A 178 32.14 8.22 -7.50
C MET A 178 31.42 7.04 -6.87
N ASP A 179 30.34 6.56 -7.48
CA ASP A 179 29.62 5.36 -7.07
C ASP A 179 30.33 4.05 -7.46
N GLU A 180 31.23 4.11 -8.43
CA GLU A 180 32.07 3.01 -8.89
C GLU A 180 33.57 3.25 -8.62
N TYR A 181 34.32 2.15 -8.45
CA TYR A 181 35.77 2.18 -8.35
C TYR A 181 36.42 2.12 -9.73
N ILE A 182 37.10 3.21 -10.12
CA ILE A 182 37.75 3.38 -11.44
C ILE A 182 39.27 3.10 -11.34
N GLY A 183 39.76 2.69 -10.16
CA GLY A 183 41.18 2.46 -9.89
C GLY A 183 41.74 3.43 -8.85
N GLU A 184 42.99 3.23 -8.44
CA GLU A 184 43.64 4.06 -7.40
C GLU A 184 43.88 5.51 -7.88
N LEU A 185 44.02 5.68 -9.20
CA LEU A 185 44.35 6.94 -9.83
C LEU A 185 43.68 7.04 -11.21
N PHE A 186 43.13 8.20 -11.52
CA PHE A 186 42.74 8.56 -12.88
C PHE A 186 43.12 10.01 -13.21
N VAL A 187 43.16 10.33 -14.50
CA VAL A 187 43.56 11.64 -15.01
C VAL A 187 42.42 12.24 -15.83
N GLU A 188 42.15 13.52 -15.59
CA GLU A 188 41.14 14.29 -16.31
C GLU A 188 41.77 15.55 -16.90
N GLU A 189 41.44 15.85 -18.15
CA GLU A 189 41.91 17.06 -18.82
C GLU A 189 41.04 18.25 -18.42
N VAL A 190 41.67 19.36 -18.02
CA VAL A 190 40.99 20.58 -17.59
C VAL A 190 41.60 21.80 -18.27
N THR A 191 40.91 22.93 -18.22
CA THR A 191 41.46 24.20 -18.73
C THR A 191 42.78 24.53 -18.01
N GLY A 192 43.88 24.57 -18.76
CA GLY A 192 45.21 24.89 -18.22
C GLY A 192 46.08 23.69 -17.83
N GLY A 193 45.64 22.45 -18.06
CA GLY A 193 46.47 21.26 -17.85
C GLY A 193 45.66 19.99 -17.56
N LYS A 194 46.14 19.20 -16.60
CA LYS A 194 45.50 17.95 -16.19
C LYS A 194 45.28 17.92 -14.68
N ARG A 195 44.21 17.29 -14.24
CA ARG A 195 43.99 16.97 -12.83
C ARG A 195 44.16 15.47 -12.63
N VAL A 196 45.01 15.13 -11.68
CA VAL A 196 45.18 13.76 -11.20
C VAL A 196 44.32 13.60 -9.97
N TYR A 197 43.47 12.59 -10.00
CA TYR A 197 42.58 12.20 -8.93
C TYR A 197 43.09 10.90 -8.33
N THR A 198 43.30 10.89 -7.01
CA THR A 198 43.76 9.71 -6.26
C THR A 198 42.73 9.36 -5.20
N THR A 199 42.56 8.07 -4.94
CA THR A 199 41.73 7.56 -3.85
C THR A 199 42.55 6.65 -2.95
N ASP A 200 42.17 6.55 -1.68
CA ASP A 200 42.75 5.59 -0.73
C ASP A 200 42.16 4.18 -0.92
N ALA A 201 41.31 3.98 -1.94
CA ALA A 201 40.55 2.76 -2.24
C ALA A 201 39.58 2.30 -1.12
N ILE A 202 39.43 3.11 -0.07
CA ILE A 202 38.49 2.88 1.03
C ILE A 202 37.14 3.50 0.65
N PRO A 203 36.06 2.70 0.55
CA PRO A 203 34.73 3.25 0.31
C PRO A 203 34.25 4.05 1.52
N ARG A 204 33.63 5.21 1.25
CA ARG A 204 32.86 5.99 2.21
C ARG A 204 31.41 5.60 2.14
N PHE A 205 30.81 5.40 3.31
CA PHE A 205 29.38 5.12 3.44
C PHE A 205 28.65 6.42 3.77
N ILE A 206 27.78 6.86 2.85
CA ILE A 206 26.92 8.02 3.03
C ILE A 206 25.50 7.50 3.07
N SER A 207 24.87 7.55 4.25
CA SER A 207 23.51 7.04 4.42
C SER A 207 22.53 7.88 3.60
N HIS A 208 21.58 7.21 2.95
CA HIS A 208 20.55 7.85 2.16
C HIS A 208 19.19 7.62 2.80
N ALA A 209 18.52 8.69 3.24
CA ALA A 209 17.24 8.61 3.93
C ALA A 209 16.17 7.83 3.13
N GLY A 210 16.27 7.81 1.80
CA GLY A 210 15.40 7.02 0.94
C GLY A 210 15.40 5.52 1.23
N ASN A 211 16.56 4.92 1.54
CA ASN A 211 16.62 3.49 1.88
C ASN A 211 15.91 3.21 3.21
N SER A 212 16.13 4.06 4.22
CA SER A 212 15.42 3.97 5.51
C SER A 212 13.91 4.15 5.37
N TRP A 213 13.45 5.02 4.45
CA TRP A 213 12.02 5.15 4.14
C TRP A 213 11.46 3.90 3.45
N LEU A 214 12.20 3.27 2.53
CA LEU A 214 11.79 2.02 1.90
C LEU A 214 11.68 0.88 2.92
N GLU A 215 12.65 0.77 3.84
CA GLU A 215 12.58 -0.17 4.97
C GLU A 215 11.35 0.09 5.85
N PHE A 216 11.12 1.34 6.24
CA PHE A 216 9.99 1.71 7.09
C PHE A 216 8.65 1.42 6.42
N ILE A 217 8.46 1.84 5.16
CA ILE A 217 7.21 1.60 4.41
C ILE A 217 7.01 0.10 4.21
N GLY A 218 8.07 -0.65 3.91
CA GLY A 218 8.02 -2.09 3.77
C GLY A 218 7.56 -2.78 5.06
N LEU A 219 8.21 -2.46 6.19
CA LEU A 219 7.84 -2.99 7.50
C LEU A 219 6.41 -2.60 7.89
N PHE A 220 6.03 -1.35 7.67
CA PHE A 220 4.69 -0.85 7.94
C PHE A 220 3.64 -1.63 7.14
N ALA A 221 3.86 -1.85 5.85
CA ALA A 221 2.93 -2.61 5.01
C ALA A 221 2.76 -4.06 5.47
N VAL A 222 3.84 -4.73 5.90
CA VAL A 222 3.77 -6.09 6.47
C VAL A 222 2.99 -6.10 7.77
N VAL A 223 3.31 -5.22 8.72
CA VAL A 223 2.63 -5.13 10.03
C VAL A 223 1.14 -4.81 9.84
N PHE A 224 0.83 -3.88 8.93
CA PHE A 224 -0.55 -3.52 8.61
C PHE A 224 -1.29 -4.67 7.93
N GLY A 225 -0.65 -5.39 7.01
CA GLY A 225 -1.21 -6.60 6.39
C GLY A 225 -1.52 -7.68 7.42
N LEU A 226 -0.63 -7.92 8.38
CA LEU A 226 -0.86 -8.87 9.49
C LEU A 226 -2.00 -8.41 10.41
N ALA A 227 -2.06 -7.12 10.74
CA ALA A 227 -3.17 -6.57 11.52
C ALA A 227 -4.51 -6.78 10.78
N LEU A 228 -4.58 -6.47 9.49
CA LEU A 228 -5.77 -6.72 8.66
C LEU A 228 -6.15 -8.20 8.63
N ALA A 229 -5.17 -9.11 8.54
CA ALA A 229 -5.42 -10.56 8.59
C ALA A 229 -6.05 -10.98 9.94
N LEU A 230 -5.62 -10.40 11.06
CA LEU A 230 -6.18 -10.69 12.39
C LEU A 230 -7.58 -10.10 12.58
N PHE A 231 -7.89 -8.96 11.96
CA PHE A 231 -9.19 -8.31 12.03
C PHE A 231 -10.19 -8.77 10.95
N GLU A 232 -9.73 -9.47 9.91
CA GLU A 232 -10.55 -10.02 8.83
C GLU A 232 -11.77 -10.80 9.34
N PRO A 233 -11.66 -11.69 10.34
CA PRO A 233 -12.81 -12.44 10.85
C PRO A 233 -13.80 -11.57 11.62
N LYS A 234 -13.39 -10.41 12.15
CA LYS A 234 -14.27 -9.49 12.90
C LYS A 234 -14.99 -8.52 12.00
N LEU A 235 -14.34 -8.05 10.94
CA LEU A 235 -14.91 -7.11 9.95
C LEU A 235 -15.94 -7.78 9.03
N THR A 236 -15.79 -9.08 8.77
CA THR A 236 -16.63 -9.83 7.82
C THR A 236 -17.77 -10.60 8.49
N ARG A 237 -17.76 -10.74 9.82
CA ARG A 237 -18.79 -11.45 10.61
C ARG A 237 -19.94 -10.56 11.10
N HIS A 238 -19.99 -9.28 10.75
CA HIS A 238 -21.15 -8.47 11.10
C HIS A 238 -22.36 -8.87 10.23
N PRO A 239 -23.49 -9.30 10.85
CA PRO A 239 -24.72 -9.63 10.14
C PRO A 239 -25.43 -8.40 9.58
#